data_AF-A0A380QA36-F1
#
_entry.id   AF-A0A380QA36-F1
#
_cell.length_a   1.000
_cell.length_b   1.000
_cell.length_c   1.000
_cell.angle_alpha   90.00
_cell.angle_beta   90.00
_cell.angle_gamma   90.00
#
_symmetry.space_group_name_H-M   'P 1'
#
loop_
_entity.id
_entity.type
_entity.pdbx_description
1 polymer ?
#
loop_
_entity_poly.entity_id
_entity_poly.type
_entity_poly.pdbx_seq_one_letter_code
_entity_poly.pdbx_strand_id
1 'polypeptide(L)'
;MPNISATNYNSTIPYSSELASDGNVLYPSRADRNYIDRLVENLDKSFCQYTGKHENLSSQQRVQRDFYKNDDFTAYFLEKSQSSVALCSHIVEQAWNNMYALVSHKINNQPEYRLDDYRREFLCKFAIRKMLKSVNEVINSTVQSQLILQNGAVRAEAIKNKQEKCEDVLSVVSYLLGLTTNKTEGAKQRYGSDPIRQVLFQEFHNNKNYIKNNRLNEGMLEDTINSLSNGYYQLNSGKEKLPSEQIINRVIKELQNSIANNSLMTDSAAYRIISKTIIDPVIMDANYEGYHHHAYLNALARTKLGEDMSISNKSKHIHYLAANLPYDNKFSRLFLLDKTFDIRKSELYQRVEKHLQEINENISADDILQCCKDYYEFARKKYALKMPPLAEIEFTK
;
A
#
# COMPACT_ATOMS: atom_id res chain seq x y z
N MET A 1 -15.41 19.42 67.25
CA MET A 1 -15.83 19.13 65.87
C MET A 1 -16.45 20.37 65.26
N PRO A 2 -15.80 21.01 64.29
CA PRO A 2 -16.44 22.04 63.47
C PRO A 2 -16.47 21.68 61.98
N ASN A 3 -17.57 22.08 61.35
CA ASN A 3 -17.92 22.02 59.93
C ASN A 3 -16.80 22.53 59.02
N ILE A 4 -16.59 21.84 57.89
CA ILE A 4 -16.00 22.46 56.70
C ILE A 4 -16.98 22.28 55.54
N SER A 5 -17.51 23.42 55.14
CA SER A 5 -18.39 23.71 54.02
C SER A 5 -17.79 23.34 52.67
N ALA A 6 -18.66 22.81 51.79
CA ALA A 6 -18.41 22.70 50.35
C ALA A 6 -18.07 24.08 49.76
N THR A 7 -16.90 24.18 49.13
CA THR A 7 -16.54 25.34 48.29
C THR A 7 -16.31 24.83 46.87
N ASN A 8 -17.17 25.29 45.97
CA ASN A 8 -17.04 25.19 44.52
C ASN A 8 -15.71 25.82 44.07
N TYR A 9 -14.85 25.05 43.44
CA TYR A 9 -13.76 25.59 42.61
C TYR A 9 -14.19 25.58 41.14
N ASN A 10 -14.81 26.69 40.72
CA ASN A 10 -14.75 27.12 39.33
C ASN A 10 -13.31 27.57 39.05
N SER A 11 -12.47 26.72 38.46
CA SER A 11 -11.17 27.15 37.95
C SER A 11 -11.31 27.60 36.50
N THR A 12 -11.66 28.87 36.34
CA THR A 12 -11.40 29.62 35.11
C THR A 12 -9.87 29.74 34.99
N ILE A 13 -9.25 28.99 34.10
CA ILE A 13 -7.82 29.18 33.78
C ILE A 13 -7.73 30.42 32.88
N PRO A 14 -7.02 31.48 33.31
CA PRO A 14 -6.82 32.66 32.47
C PRO A 14 -5.84 32.32 31.35
N TYR A 15 -6.18 32.74 30.13
CA TYR A 15 -5.23 32.82 29.02
C TYR A 15 -4.13 33.82 29.38
N SER A 16 -2.98 33.35 29.85
CA SER A 16 -1.76 34.15 29.94
C SER A 16 -1.01 34.05 28.61
N SER A 17 -0.92 35.20 27.96
CA SER A 17 -0.09 35.50 26.81
C SER A 17 1.40 35.42 27.15
N GLU A 18 2.01 34.25 26.99
CA GLU A 18 3.47 34.11 26.90
C GLU A 18 3.80 33.14 25.76
N LEU A 19 3.60 33.62 24.53
CA LEU A 19 4.19 33.07 23.31
C LEU A 19 5.36 33.97 22.94
N ALA A 20 6.52 33.72 23.55
CA ALA A 20 7.79 34.19 23.03
C ALA A 20 8.87 33.18 23.39
N SER A 21 9.47 32.62 22.33
CA SER A 21 10.84 32.12 22.25
C SER A 21 11.35 31.26 23.40
N ASP A 22 11.40 29.95 23.19
CA ASP A 22 12.68 29.26 23.02
C ASP A 22 12.49 27.77 22.70
N GLY A 23 13.40 27.23 21.88
CA GLY A 23 13.73 25.81 21.90
C GLY A 23 13.20 24.95 20.74
N ASN A 24 14.01 24.83 19.69
CA ASN A 24 14.28 23.59 18.94
C ASN A 24 13.16 22.53 18.85
N VAL A 25 12.12 22.82 18.08
CA VAL A 25 11.31 21.79 17.45
C VAL A 25 11.82 21.64 16.02
N LEU A 26 12.35 20.46 15.69
CA LEU A 26 12.79 20.11 14.34
C LEU A 26 11.55 20.08 13.43
N TYR A 27 11.24 21.24 12.86
CA TYR A 27 10.20 21.38 11.85
C TYR A 27 10.58 20.64 10.56
N PRO A 28 9.60 20.18 9.76
CA PRO A 28 9.83 19.72 8.39
C PRO A 28 10.56 20.77 7.55
N SER A 29 11.22 20.31 6.49
CA SER A 29 12.00 21.19 5.61
C SER A 29 11.12 22.33 5.08
N ARG A 30 11.73 23.50 4.81
CA ARG A 30 11.02 24.71 4.36
C ARG A 30 10.22 24.49 3.06
N ALA A 31 10.58 23.47 2.28
CA ALA A 31 9.86 23.04 1.07
C ALA A 31 8.58 22.23 1.40
N ASP A 32 8.61 21.39 2.44
CA ASP A 32 7.48 20.57 2.88
C ASP A 32 6.36 21.42 3.50
N ARG A 33 6.74 22.46 4.24
CA ARG A 33 5.79 23.46 4.78
C ARG A 33 5.07 24.19 3.65
N ASN A 34 5.78 24.73 2.67
CA ASN A 34 5.17 25.44 1.55
C ASN A 34 4.27 24.55 0.67
N TYR A 35 4.54 23.24 0.56
CA TYR A 35 3.71 22.32 -0.24
C TYR A 35 2.43 21.91 0.51
N ILE A 36 2.54 21.58 1.80
CA ILE A 36 1.38 21.27 2.63
C ILE A 36 0.54 22.53 2.85
N ASP A 37 1.16 23.68 3.11
CA ASP A 37 0.47 24.97 3.24
C ASP A 37 -0.24 25.35 1.93
N ARG A 38 0.36 25.16 0.74
CA ARG A 38 -0.34 25.39 -0.54
C ARG A 38 -1.49 24.41 -0.80
N LEU A 39 -1.35 23.16 -0.40
CA LEU A 39 -2.39 22.14 -0.55
C LEU A 39 -3.58 22.39 0.38
N VAL A 40 -3.32 22.96 1.56
CA VAL A 40 -4.38 23.36 2.50
C VAL A 40 -4.89 24.78 2.22
N GLU A 41 -4.10 25.69 1.64
CA GLU A 41 -4.57 27.00 1.12
C GLU A 41 -5.59 26.84 -0.01
N ASN A 42 -5.43 25.81 -0.86
CA ASN A 42 -6.45 25.46 -1.84
C ASN A 42 -7.76 24.97 -1.20
N LEU A 43 -7.70 24.44 0.03
CA LEU A 43 -8.87 24.14 0.85
C LEU A 43 -9.46 25.41 1.49
N ASP A 44 -8.65 26.43 1.79
CA ASP A 44 -9.04 27.70 2.43
C ASP A 44 -10.07 28.53 1.61
N LYS A 45 -10.16 28.34 0.29
CA LYS A 45 -11.28 28.92 -0.51
C LYS A 45 -12.64 28.28 -0.19
N SER A 46 -12.64 27.09 0.40
CA SER A 46 -13.81 26.25 0.70
C SER A 46 -14.09 26.15 2.21
N PHE A 47 -13.07 26.34 3.03
CA PHE A 47 -13.10 26.25 4.49
C PHE A 47 -13.44 27.63 5.07
N CYS A 48 -14.73 27.93 5.20
CA CYS A 48 -15.31 29.09 5.89
C CYS A 48 -14.56 30.42 5.69
N GLN A 49 -15.18 31.39 5.00
CA GLN A 49 -14.71 32.78 5.01
C GLN A 49 -14.62 33.31 6.47
N TYR A 50 -13.48 33.13 7.12
CA TYR A 50 -13.24 33.58 8.48
C TYR A 50 -12.95 35.07 8.43
N THR A 51 -13.98 35.89 8.57
CA THR A 51 -13.80 37.34 8.78
C THR A 51 -13.37 37.58 10.22
N GLY A 52 -12.09 37.91 10.47
CA GLY A 52 -11.60 38.38 11.78
C GLY A 52 -10.28 37.78 12.28
N LYS A 53 -10.13 37.69 13.63
CA LYS A 53 -8.92 37.38 14.43
C LYS A 53 -8.14 36.08 14.12
N HIS A 54 -8.48 35.38 13.04
CA HIS A 54 -7.92 34.07 12.67
C HIS A 54 -7.23 34.06 11.30
N GLU A 55 -7.16 35.21 10.61
CA GLU A 55 -6.40 35.37 9.35
C GLU A 55 -4.94 34.93 9.48
N ASN A 56 -4.32 35.14 10.65
CA ASN A 56 -2.89 34.88 10.88
C ASN A 56 -2.54 33.42 11.27
N LEU A 57 -3.52 32.52 11.44
CA LEU A 57 -3.23 31.11 11.72
C LEU A 57 -3.00 30.34 10.43
N SER A 58 -1.95 29.51 10.39
CA SER A 58 -1.78 28.52 9.33
C SER A 58 -2.96 27.56 9.32
N SER A 59 -3.28 26.98 8.16
CA SER A 59 -4.42 26.07 8.06
C SER A 59 -4.27 24.83 8.94
N GLN A 60 -3.04 24.37 9.20
CA GLN A 60 -2.74 23.33 10.19
C GLN A 60 -3.16 23.74 11.61
N GLN A 61 -2.81 24.95 12.04
CA GLN A 61 -3.23 25.47 13.36
C GLN A 61 -4.75 25.65 13.44
N ARG A 62 -5.40 26.00 12.33
CA ARG A 62 -6.86 26.08 12.27
C ARG A 62 -7.51 24.70 12.43
N VAL A 63 -7.03 23.68 11.71
CA VAL A 63 -7.51 22.29 11.88
C VAL A 63 -7.26 21.84 13.32
N GLN A 64 -6.04 22.00 13.84
CA GLN A 64 -5.68 21.56 15.19
C GLN A 64 -6.59 22.17 16.27
N ARG A 65 -6.90 23.46 16.14
CA ARG A 65 -7.76 24.17 17.09
C ARG A 65 -9.25 23.85 16.92
N ASP A 66 -9.72 23.79 15.67
CA ASP A 66 -11.15 23.74 15.37
C ASP A 66 -11.69 22.30 15.26
N PHE A 67 -10.82 21.29 15.07
CA PHE A 67 -11.24 19.90 14.86
C PHE A 67 -12.15 19.37 15.97
N TYR A 68 -11.80 19.57 17.24
CA TYR A 68 -12.60 19.15 18.40
C TYR A 68 -13.51 20.25 18.97
N LYS A 69 -13.69 21.36 18.27
CA LYS A 69 -14.44 22.52 18.78
C LYS A 69 -15.91 22.20 19.02
N ASN A 70 -16.53 21.45 18.10
CA ASN A 70 -17.86 20.85 18.23
C ASN A 70 -18.05 19.75 17.16
N ASP A 71 -19.17 19.02 17.27
CA ASP A 71 -19.50 17.88 16.41
C ASP A 71 -19.57 18.25 14.91
N ASP A 72 -20.07 19.43 14.58
CA ASP A 72 -20.22 19.87 13.19
C ASP A 72 -18.85 20.17 12.55
N PHE A 73 -17.92 20.79 13.29
CA PHE A 73 -16.54 20.99 12.82
C PHE A 73 -15.83 19.65 12.63
N THR A 74 -15.95 18.74 13.61
CA THR A 74 -15.32 17.41 13.51
C THR A 74 -15.85 16.65 12.29
N ALA A 75 -17.18 16.59 12.11
CA ALA A 75 -17.81 15.93 10.96
C ALA A 75 -17.37 16.57 9.64
N TYR A 76 -17.30 17.89 9.60
CA TYR A 76 -16.82 18.62 8.42
C TYR A 76 -15.37 18.29 8.06
N PHE A 77 -14.43 18.31 9.02
CA PHE A 77 -13.03 17.94 8.75
C PHE A 77 -12.90 16.47 8.32
N LEU A 78 -13.67 15.56 8.92
CA LEU A 78 -13.67 14.15 8.53
C LEU A 78 -14.24 13.94 7.13
N GLU A 79 -15.35 14.59 6.77
CA GLU A 79 -15.87 14.58 5.40
C GLU A 79 -14.82 15.07 4.41
N LYS A 80 -14.16 16.20 4.68
CA LYS A 80 -13.14 16.75 3.79
C LYS A 80 -11.88 15.90 3.71
N SER A 81 -11.53 15.17 4.77
CA SER A 81 -10.39 14.27 4.76
C SER A 81 -10.53 13.15 3.72
N GLN A 82 -11.76 12.73 3.39
CA GLN A 82 -12.01 11.75 2.31
C GLN A 82 -11.46 12.20 0.94
N SER A 83 -11.31 13.51 0.73
CA SER A 83 -10.79 14.10 -0.51
C SER A 83 -9.38 14.68 -0.37
N SER A 84 -8.79 14.64 0.83
CA SER A 84 -7.50 15.28 1.12
C SER A 84 -6.60 14.38 1.95
N VAL A 85 -5.65 13.74 1.25
CA VAL A 85 -4.59 12.93 1.83
C VAL A 85 -3.73 13.72 2.83
N ALA A 86 -3.52 15.02 2.59
CA ALA A 86 -2.81 15.91 3.50
C ALA A 86 -3.58 16.11 4.81
N LEU A 87 -4.91 16.29 4.73
CA LEU A 87 -5.76 16.41 5.90
C LEU A 87 -5.85 15.09 6.68
N CYS A 88 -5.89 13.94 5.99
CA CYS A 88 -5.76 12.64 6.64
C CYS A 88 -4.48 12.54 7.47
N SER A 89 -3.34 12.95 6.89
CA SER A 89 -2.06 12.90 7.61
C SER A 89 -2.04 13.80 8.83
N HIS A 90 -2.54 15.02 8.68
CA HIS A 90 -2.60 15.95 9.78
C HIS A 90 -3.48 15.44 10.93
N ILE A 91 -4.64 14.85 10.63
CA ILE A 91 -5.53 14.26 11.65
C ILE A 91 -4.85 13.09 12.37
N VAL A 92 -4.14 12.22 11.65
CA VAL A 92 -3.39 11.10 12.24
C VAL A 92 -2.27 11.59 13.15
N GLU A 93 -1.47 12.56 12.69
CA GLU A 93 -0.39 13.15 13.48
C GLU A 93 -0.92 13.89 14.71
N GLN A 94 -2.04 14.61 14.57
CA GLN A 94 -2.71 15.26 15.69
C GLN A 94 -3.21 14.24 16.72
N ALA A 95 -3.90 13.18 16.28
CA ALA A 95 -4.37 12.11 17.17
C ALA A 95 -3.20 11.44 17.91
N TRP A 96 -2.09 11.22 17.21
CA TRP A 96 -0.87 10.70 17.83
C TRP A 96 -0.34 11.63 18.90
N ASN A 97 -0.17 12.92 18.57
CA ASN A 97 0.33 13.91 19.50
C ASN A 97 -0.58 14.05 20.72
N ASN A 98 -1.90 14.05 20.54
CA ASN A 98 -2.86 14.12 21.64
C ASN A 98 -2.71 12.92 22.60
N MET A 99 -2.61 11.71 22.05
CA MET A 99 -2.49 10.48 22.83
C MET A 99 -1.18 10.42 23.64
N TYR A 100 -0.07 10.89 23.06
CA TYR A 100 1.26 10.77 23.67
C TYR A 100 1.76 12.04 24.38
N ALA A 101 1.11 13.19 24.23
CA ALA A 101 1.45 14.43 24.94
C ALA A 101 1.36 14.31 26.47
N LEU A 102 0.44 13.47 26.97
CA LEU A 102 0.28 13.22 28.41
C LEU A 102 1.37 12.32 29.01
N VAL A 103 2.04 11.52 28.18
CA VAL A 103 3.10 10.59 28.59
C VAL A 103 4.45 11.32 28.67
N SER A 104 4.75 12.18 27.68
CA SER A 104 6.00 12.93 27.61
C SER A 104 6.23 13.94 28.76
N HIS A 105 5.15 14.51 29.31
CA HIS A 105 5.26 15.45 30.43
C HIS A 105 5.60 14.79 31.77
N LYS A 106 5.45 13.46 31.90
CA LYS A 106 5.61 12.78 33.19
C LYS A 106 6.99 12.21 33.45
N ILE A 107 7.80 11.97 32.43
CA ILE A 107 9.01 11.15 32.62
C ILE A 107 10.33 11.91 32.46
N ASN A 108 10.49 12.93 31.60
CA ASN A 108 11.74 13.73 31.55
C ASN A 108 11.73 14.96 30.60
N ASN A 109 10.58 15.60 30.32
CA ASN A 109 10.48 16.72 29.35
C ASN A 109 11.02 16.41 27.93
N GLN A 110 11.26 15.14 27.59
CA GLN A 110 11.53 14.71 26.22
C GLN A 110 10.26 14.09 25.62
N PRO A 111 9.88 14.44 24.38
CA PRO A 111 8.78 13.77 23.68
C PRO A 111 9.20 12.34 23.39
N GLU A 112 8.81 11.41 24.27
CA GLU A 112 9.27 10.03 24.33
C GLU A 112 8.85 9.17 23.12
N TYR A 113 7.87 9.65 22.32
CA TYR A 113 7.35 8.95 21.14
C TYR A 113 7.02 9.91 19.99
N ARG A 114 8.03 10.34 19.22
CA ARG A 114 7.75 11.03 17.95
C ARG A 114 7.30 10.00 16.92
N LEU A 115 6.13 10.22 16.31
CA LEU A 115 5.60 9.34 15.28
C LEU A 115 6.61 9.13 14.14
N ASP A 116 7.40 10.14 13.85
CA ASP A 116 8.48 10.15 12.86
C ASP A 116 9.50 9.04 13.07
N ASP A 117 9.91 8.78 14.32
CA ASP A 117 10.94 7.80 14.66
C ASP A 117 10.47 6.36 14.39
N TYR A 118 9.16 6.13 14.41
CA TYR A 118 8.53 4.82 14.24
C TYR A 118 7.68 4.72 12.97
N ARG A 119 7.60 5.79 12.17
CA ARG A 119 6.65 5.94 11.05
C ARG A 119 6.77 4.77 10.10
N ARG A 120 8.00 4.46 9.67
CA ARG A 120 8.27 3.34 8.76
C ARG A 120 7.73 2.02 9.31
N GLU A 121 8.03 1.71 10.57
CA GLU A 121 7.60 0.46 11.19
C GLU A 121 6.07 0.34 11.23
N PHE A 122 5.39 1.43 11.60
CA PHE A 122 3.93 1.45 11.70
C PHE A 122 3.25 1.40 10.33
N LEU A 123 3.79 2.07 9.32
CA LEU A 123 3.31 1.96 7.95
C LEU A 123 3.50 0.54 7.40
N CYS A 124 4.60 -0.13 7.74
CA CYS A 124 4.78 -1.55 7.42
C CYS A 124 3.74 -2.43 8.10
N LYS A 125 3.46 -2.22 9.40
CA LYS A 125 2.42 -2.94 10.16
C LYS A 125 1.05 -2.74 9.51
N PHE A 126 0.73 -1.50 9.16
CA PHE A 126 -0.51 -1.13 8.47
C PHE A 126 -0.65 -1.86 7.13
N ALA A 127 0.37 -1.82 6.26
CA ALA A 127 0.32 -2.47 4.95
C ALA A 127 0.11 -3.99 5.05
N ILE A 128 0.86 -4.65 5.95
CA ILE A 128 0.73 -6.09 6.20
C ILE A 128 -0.67 -6.43 6.71
N ARG A 129 -1.20 -5.65 7.66
CA ARG A 129 -2.54 -5.87 8.20
C ARG A 129 -3.64 -5.63 7.17
N LYS A 130 -3.50 -4.60 6.34
CA LYS A 130 -4.41 -4.32 5.22
C LYS A 130 -4.50 -5.54 4.30
N MET A 131 -3.35 -6.14 3.96
CA MET A 131 -3.32 -7.37 3.16
C MET A 131 -3.99 -8.56 3.85
N LEU A 132 -3.68 -8.80 5.13
CA LEU A 132 -4.28 -9.90 5.91
C LEU A 132 -5.80 -9.77 6.03
N LYS A 133 -6.30 -8.57 6.39
CA LYS A 133 -7.74 -8.32 6.58
C LYS A 133 -8.53 -8.62 5.31
N SER A 134 -8.10 -8.05 4.18
CA SER A 134 -8.79 -8.22 2.88
C SER A 134 -8.80 -9.67 2.39
N VAL A 135 -7.85 -10.48 2.82
CA VAL A 135 -7.76 -11.87 2.43
C VAL A 135 -8.57 -12.79 3.34
N ASN A 136 -8.61 -12.51 4.65
CA ASN A 136 -9.42 -13.26 5.60
C ASN A 136 -10.92 -13.20 5.28
N GLU A 137 -11.41 -12.05 4.81
CA GLU A 137 -12.79 -11.90 4.33
C GLU A 137 -13.10 -12.85 3.16
N VAL A 138 -12.14 -13.04 2.25
CA VAL A 138 -12.28 -13.96 1.10
C VAL A 138 -12.14 -15.42 1.51
N ILE A 139 -11.25 -15.76 2.43
CA ILE A 139 -11.13 -17.13 2.96
C ILE A 139 -12.43 -17.53 3.65
N ASN A 140 -12.95 -16.68 4.53
CA ASN A 140 -14.17 -16.93 5.27
C ASN A 140 -15.34 -17.17 4.31
N SER A 141 -15.55 -16.29 3.33
CA SER A 141 -16.62 -16.47 2.33
C SER A 141 -16.41 -17.72 1.47
N THR A 142 -15.21 -17.93 0.92
CA THR A 142 -14.91 -19.06 0.02
C THR A 142 -15.05 -20.41 0.72
N VAL A 143 -14.52 -20.56 1.93
CA VAL A 143 -14.60 -21.82 2.69
C VAL A 143 -16.02 -22.06 3.20
N GLN A 144 -16.72 -21.00 3.64
CA GLN A 144 -18.13 -21.13 4.00
C GLN A 144 -18.95 -21.63 2.82
N SER A 145 -18.77 -21.09 1.61
CA SER A 145 -19.46 -21.54 0.41
C SER A 145 -19.10 -22.97 -0.03
N GLN A 146 -17.84 -23.39 0.15
CA GLN A 146 -17.38 -24.73 -0.25
C GLN A 146 -17.82 -25.84 0.70
N LEU A 147 -17.99 -25.54 1.99
CA LEU A 147 -18.21 -26.54 3.03
C LEU A 147 -19.57 -26.42 3.72
N ILE A 148 -20.56 -25.76 3.10
CA ILE A 148 -21.90 -25.50 3.67
C ILE A 148 -22.51 -26.73 4.36
N LEU A 149 -22.30 -27.92 3.78
CA LEU A 149 -22.87 -29.20 4.24
C LEU A 149 -22.04 -29.92 5.33
N GLN A 150 -20.89 -29.39 5.74
CA GLN A 150 -20.03 -30.03 6.75
C GLN A 150 -20.28 -29.50 8.17
N ASN A 151 -19.93 -30.32 9.17
CA ASN A 151 -19.97 -29.94 10.59
C ASN A 151 -19.12 -28.68 10.84
N GLY A 152 -19.58 -27.81 11.75
CA GLY A 152 -18.90 -26.58 12.17
C GLY A 152 -17.43 -26.76 12.55
N ALA A 153 -17.06 -27.87 13.21
CA ALA A 153 -15.67 -28.14 13.59
C ALA A 153 -14.75 -28.35 12.37
N VAL A 154 -15.21 -29.11 11.37
CA VAL A 154 -14.44 -29.37 10.13
C VAL A 154 -14.28 -28.08 9.32
N ARG A 155 -15.32 -27.25 9.29
CA ARG A 155 -15.27 -25.93 8.64
C ARG A 155 -14.27 -24.99 9.33
N ALA A 156 -14.30 -24.92 10.66
CA ALA A 156 -13.39 -24.07 11.43
C ALA A 156 -11.93 -24.48 11.20
N GLU A 157 -11.64 -25.78 11.21
CA GLU A 157 -10.30 -26.31 10.95
C GLU A 157 -9.86 -26.03 9.51
N ALA A 158 -10.76 -26.16 8.53
CA ALA A 158 -10.44 -25.82 7.14
C ALA A 158 -10.17 -24.32 6.92
N ILE A 159 -10.92 -23.44 7.59
CA ILE A 159 -10.67 -21.99 7.57
C ILE A 159 -9.28 -21.70 8.15
N LYS A 160 -8.99 -22.25 9.33
CA LYS A 160 -7.71 -22.06 10.02
C LYS A 160 -6.52 -22.52 9.15
N ASN A 161 -6.60 -23.72 8.58
CA ASN A 161 -5.54 -24.24 7.70
C ASN A 161 -5.34 -23.38 6.43
N LYS A 162 -6.41 -22.80 5.86
CA LYS A 162 -6.26 -21.86 4.74
C LYS A 162 -5.67 -20.51 5.18
N GLN A 163 -6.03 -20.03 6.36
CA GLN A 163 -5.47 -18.79 6.94
C GLN A 163 -3.97 -18.94 7.19
N GLU A 164 -3.53 -19.99 7.87
CA GLU A 164 -2.11 -20.25 8.16
C GLU A 164 -1.27 -20.29 6.87
N LYS A 165 -1.74 -21.00 5.83
CA LYS A 165 -1.06 -21.04 4.53
C LYS A 165 -1.01 -19.67 3.85
N CYS A 166 -2.07 -18.89 3.97
CA CYS A 166 -2.08 -17.54 3.43
C CYS A 166 -1.09 -16.63 4.16
N GLU A 167 -0.99 -16.76 5.48
CA GLU A 167 -0.04 -16.03 6.29
C GLU A 167 1.41 -16.39 5.94
N ASP A 168 1.69 -17.66 5.61
CA ASP A 168 3.00 -18.09 5.12
C ASP A 168 3.36 -17.41 3.79
N VAL A 169 2.44 -17.47 2.81
CA VAL A 169 2.64 -16.80 1.52
C VAL A 169 2.79 -15.28 1.70
N LEU A 170 1.97 -14.68 2.56
CA LEU A 170 2.03 -13.25 2.86
C LEU A 170 3.30 -12.84 3.59
N SER A 171 3.87 -13.71 4.42
CA SER A 171 5.15 -13.43 5.10
C SER A 171 6.27 -13.31 4.07
N VAL A 172 6.32 -14.22 3.10
CA VAL A 172 7.28 -14.15 2.00
C VAL A 172 7.02 -12.92 1.11
N VAL A 173 5.77 -12.66 0.70
CA VAL A 173 5.43 -11.47 -0.10
C VAL A 173 5.81 -10.18 0.65
N SER A 174 5.53 -10.09 1.94
CA SER A 174 5.86 -8.92 2.75
C SER A 174 7.37 -8.72 2.88
N TYR A 175 8.13 -9.81 2.98
CA TYR A 175 9.59 -9.77 2.95
C TYR A 175 10.11 -9.28 1.60
N LEU A 176 9.61 -9.84 0.49
CA LEU A 176 10.00 -9.41 -0.86
C LEU A 176 9.66 -7.93 -1.13
N LEU A 177 8.61 -7.41 -0.49
CA LEU A 177 8.21 -6.00 -0.55
C LEU A 177 8.93 -5.07 0.46
N GLY A 178 9.89 -5.57 1.23
CA GLY A 178 10.64 -4.76 2.21
C GLY A 178 9.83 -4.30 3.42
N LEU A 179 8.65 -4.89 3.65
CA LEU A 179 7.75 -4.56 4.76
C LEU A 179 8.17 -5.23 6.07
N THR A 180 8.96 -6.29 5.99
CA THR A 180 9.48 -7.07 7.11
C THR A 180 10.84 -7.66 6.76
N THR A 181 11.71 -7.83 7.76
CA THR A 181 12.97 -8.58 7.62
C THR A 181 12.79 -10.08 7.85
N ASN A 182 11.68 -10.48 8.50
CA ASN A 182 11.37 -11.87 8.77
C ASN A 182 10.53 -12.46 7.63
N LYS A 183 11.15 -13.37 6.85
CA LYS A 183 10.54 -14.06 5.71
C LYS A 183 9.47 -15.08 6.10
N THR A 184 9.57 -15.71 7.27
CA THR A 184 8.71 -16.82 7.68
C THR A 184 7.53 -16.37 8.52
N GLU A 185 7.74 -15.42 9.44
CA GLU A 185 6.71 -15.01 10.40
C GLU A 185 6.31 -13.53 10.29
N GLY A 186 6.84 -12.81 9.30
CA GLY A 186 6.64 -11.36 9.19
C GLY A 186 5.17 -10.92 9.12
N ALA A 187 4.29 -11.73 8.52
CA ALA A 187 2.85 -11.47 8.55
C ALA A 187 2.20 -12.00 9.85
N LYS A 188 2.60 -13.20 10.30
CA LYS A 188 2.05 -13.89 11.48
C LYS A 188 2.18 -13.06 12.76
N GLN A 189 3.35 -12.46 12.97
CA GLN A 189 3.63 -11.64 14.16
C GLN A 189 2.85 -10.31 14.20
N ARG A 190 2.22 -9.90 13.10
CA ARG A 190 1.62 -8.57 12.94
C ARG A 190 0.09 -8.57 12.90
N TYR A 191 -0.55 -9.72 13.13
CA TYR A 191 -2.02 -9.86 13.18
C TYR A 191 -2.68 -8.95 14.25
N GLY A 192 -1.95 -8.63 15.33
CA GLY A 192 -2.46 -7.83 16.46
C GLY A 192 -2.16 -6.33 16.41
N SER A 193 -1.08 -5.89 15.76
CA SER A 193 -0.57 -4.51 15.91
C SER A 193 -0.95 -3.63 14.73
N ASP A 194 -1.78 -2.61 14.98
CA ASP A 194 -1.99 -1.49 14.06
C ASP A 194 -1.96 -0.17 14.84
N PRO A 195 -0.76 0.36 15.12
CA PRO A 195 -0.61 1.51 16.00
C PRO A 195 -1.37 2.74 15.49
N ILE A 196 -1.35 3.01 14.18
CA ILE A 196 -2.03 4.16 13.57
C ILE A 196 -3.54 4.06 13.81
N ARG A 197 -4.13 2.90 13.52
CA ARG A 197 -5.56 2.71 13.74
C ARG A 197 -5.94 2.68 15.22
N GLN A 198 -5.09 2.12 16.07
CA GLN A 198 -5.31 2.09 17.51
C GLN A 198 -5.34 3.51 18.09
N VAL A 199 -4.42 4.37 17.68
CA VAL A 199 -4.41 5.78 18.08
C VAL A 199 -5.69 6.47 17.62
N LEU A 200 -6.07 6.33 16.34
CA LEU A 200 -7.31 6.92 15.81
C LEU A 200 -8.55 6.41 16.56
N PHE A 201 -8.63 5.11 16.82
CA PHE A 201 -9.72 4.51 17.56
C PHE A 201 -9.82 5.08 18.98
N GLN A 202 -8.69 5.16 19.70
CA GLN A 202 -8.66 5.72 21.04
C GLN A 202 -9.00 7.20 21.06
N GLU A 203 -8.47 7.98 20.11
CA GLU A 203 -8.75 9.41 19.98
C GLU A 203 -10.24 9.67 19.77
N PHE A 204 -10.88 8.94 18.85
CA PHE A 204 -12.31 9.10 18.58
C PHE A 204 -13.20 8.53 19.70
N HIS A 205 -12.74 7.49 20.40
CA HIS A 205 -13.46 6.91 21.52
C HIS A 205 -13.38 7.77 22.81
N ASN A 206 -12.21 8.35 23.10
CA ASN A 206 -11.99 9.18 24.28
C ASN A 206 -12.65 10.55 24.16
N ASN A 207 -12.70 11.12 22.95
CA ASN A 207 -13.47 12.31 22.64
C ASN A 207 -14.97 11.94 22.47
N LYS A 208 -15.56 11.44 23.56
CA LYS A 208 -16.89 10.79 23.75
C LYS A 208 -18.12 11.45 23.11
N ASN A 209 -17.99 12.58 22.43
CA ASN A 209 -19.08 13.20 21.68
C ASN A 209 -19.42 12.42 20.39
N TYR A 210 -18.48 11.64 19.85
CA TYR A 210 -18.70 10.85 18.61
C TYR A 210 -19.63 9.64 18.79
N ILE A 211 -19.59 8.97 19.95
CA ILE A 211 -20.34 7.72 20.20
C ILE A 211 -21.70 7.99 20.86
N LYS A 212 -21.85 9.06 21.65
CA LYS A 212 -23.07 9.31 22.43
C LYS A 212 -24.24 9.87 21.60
N ASN A 213 -23.99 10.48 20.45
CA ASN A 213 -25.01 11.20 19.68
C ASN A 213 -25.30 10.55 18.32
N ASN A 214 -25.59 9.25 18.23
CA ASN A 214 -26.33 8.60 17.13
C ASN A 214 -25.97 8.94 15.65
N ARG A 215 -24.83 9.57 15.34
CA ARG A 215 -24.53 10.08 13.99
C ARG A 215 -23.60 9.19 13.19
N LEU A 216 -22.86 8.29 13.85
CA LEU A 216 -22.01 7.30 13.19
C LEU A 216 -22.27 5.94 13.80
N ASN A 217 -22.93 5.06 13.03
CA ASN A 217 -22.96 3.64 13.36
C ASN A 217 -21.51 3.11 13.43
N GLU A 218 -21.24 2.05 14.20
CA GLU A 218 -19.90 1.48 14.36
C GLU A 218 -19.18 1.22 13.01
N GLY A 219 -19.94 0.85 11.97
CA GLY A 219 -19.43 0.71 10.61
C GLY A 219 -18.85 2.01 10.01
N MET A 220 -19.50 3.16 10.23
CA MET A 220 -19.01 4.45 9.71
C MET A 220 -17.74 4.94 10.43
N LEU A 221 -17.57 4.63 11.72
CA LEU A 221 -16.34 4.93 12.44
C LEU A 221 -15.17 4.10 11.90
N GLU A 222 -15.38 2.81 11.69
CA GLU A 222 -14.41 1.90 11.09
C GLU A 222 -14.01 2.37 9.68
N ASP A 223 -14.97 2.77 8.84
CA ASP A 223 -14.70 3.32 7.50
C ASP A 223 -13.88 4.62 7.56
N THR A 224 -14.18 5.50 8.52
CA THR A 224 -13.42 6.74 8.73
C THR A 224 -11.98 6.46 9.13
N ILE A 225 -11.76 5.57 10.10
CA ILE A 225 -10.43 5.16 10.54
C ILE A 225 -9.64 4.52 9.39
N ASN A 226 -10.29 3.67 8.59
CA ASN A 226 -9.69 3.08 7.40
C ASN A 226 -9.26 4.14 6.38
N SER A 227 -10.14 5.11 6.09
CA SER A 227 -9.87 6.20 5.16
C SER A 227 -8.68 7.05 5.60
N LEU A 228 -8.66 7.48 6.87
CA LEU A 228 -7.56 8.27 7.44
C LEU A 228 -6.23 7.50 7.39
N SER A 229 -6.24 6.23 7.77
CA SER A 229 -5.03 5.39 7.77
C SER A 229 -4.51 5.13 6.35
N ASN A 230 -5.41 4.91 5.37
CA ASN A 230 -5.05 4.79 3.96
C ASN A 230 -4.43 6.08 3.43
N GLY A 231 -5.04 7.24 3.72
CA GLY A 231 -4.50 8.54 3.35
C GLY A 231 -3.11 8.78 3.96
N TYR A 232 -2.95 8.46 5.24
CA TYR A 232 -1.65 8.57 5.91
C TYR A 232 -0.57 7.69 5.24
N TYR A 233 -0.91 6.46 4.87
CA TYR A 233 -0.02 5.59 4.11
C TYR A 233 0.31 6.15 2.72
N GLN A 234 -0.69 6.64 2.00
CA GLN A 234 -0.50 7.21 0.67
C GLN A 234 0.45 8.41 0.68
N LEU A 235 0.38 9.28 1.69
CA LEU A 235 1.26 10.45 1.79
C LEU A 235 2.70 10.09 2.17
N ASN A 236 2.87 9.10 3.04
CA ASN A 236 4.15 8.87 3.71
C ASN A 236 4.91 7.63 3.21
N SER A 237 4.27 6.71 2.49
CA SER A 237 4.93 5.52 1.92
C SER A 237 6.16 5.86 1.07
N GLY A 238 6.05 6.86 0.18
CA GLY A 238 7.18 7.29 -0.65
C GLY A 238 8.35 7.87 0.15
N LYS A 239 8.07 8.61 1.22
CA LYS A 239 9.10 9.20 2.10
C LYS A 239 9.89 8.10 2.84
N GLU A 240 9.20 7.05 3.25
CA GLU A 240 9.76 5.92 3.98
C GLU A 240 10.30 4.79 3.06
N LYS A 241 10.37 5.03 1.75
CA LYS A 241 10.78 4.05 0.72
C LYS A 241 9.97 2.74 0.81
N LEU A 242 8.67 2.86 1.02
CA LEU A 242 7.74 1.73 1.07
C LEU A 242 6.99 1.59 -0.26
N PRO A 243 6.46 0.39 -0.56
CA PRO A 243 5.59 0.18 -1.72
C PRO A 243 4.42 1.18 -1.76
N SER A 244 4.03 1.60 -2.96
CA SER A 244 2.86 2.47 -3.10
C SER A 244 1.57 1.73 -2.75
N GLU A 245 0.52 2.46 -2.40
CA GLU A 245 -0.80 1.86 -2.15
C GLU A 245 -1.31 1.05 -3.36
N GLN A 246 -1.01 1.51 -4.58
CA GLN A 246 -1.38 0.80 -5.81
C GLN A 246 -0.74 -0.60 -5.87
N ILE A 247 0.52 -0.73 -5.45
CA ILE A 247 1.21 -2.01 -5.36
C ILE A 247 0.52 -2.91 -4.33
N ILE A 248 0.26 -2.39 -3.12
CA ILE A 248 -0.44 -3.14 -2.06
C ILE A 248 -1.81 -3.63 -2.55
N ASN A 249 -2.58 -2.78 -3.23
CA ASN A 249 -3.90 -3.14 -3.75
C ASN A 249 -3.82 -4.19 -4.87
N ARG A 250 -2.79 -4.16 -5.73
CA ARG A 250 -2.54 -5.21 -6.75
C ARG A 250 -2.22 -6.55 -6.09
N VAL A 251 -1.40 -6.55 -5.04
CA VAL A 251 -1.06 -7.74 -4.25
C VAL A 251 -2.31 -8.33 -3.59
N ILE A 252 -3.14 -7.50 -2.95
CA ILE A 252 -4.43 -7.92 -2.37
C ILE A 252 -5.30 -8.61 -3.42
N LYS A 253 -5.49 -7.97 -4.58
CA LYS A 253 -6.32 -8.52 -5.65
C LYS A 253 -5.80 -9.87 -6.15
N GLU A 254 -4.49 -10.01 -6.32
CA GLU A 254 -3.90 -11.27 -6.78
C GLU A 254 -3.95 -12.38 -5.72
N LEU A 255 -3.83 -12.04 -4.43
CA LEU A 255 -4.03 -12.98 -3.33
C LEU A 255 -5.48 -13.50 -3.30
N GLN A 256 -6.45 -12.59 -3.39
CA GLN A 256 -7.87 -12.95 -3.43
C GLN A 256 -8.19 -13.85 -4.62
N ASN A 257 -7.67 -13.50 -5.81
CA ASN A 257 -7.77 -14.35 -7.01
C ASN A 257 -7.10 -15.71 -6.81
N SER A 258 -5.94 -15.75 -6.16
CA SER A 258 -5.20 -16.99 -5.93
C SER A 258 -5.97 -17.93 -4.99
N ILE A 259 -6.67 -17.38 -4.00
CA ILE A 259 -7.52 -18.13 -3.07
C ILE A 259 -8.77 -18.66 -3.77
N ALA A 260 -9.47 -17.81 -4.52
CA ALA A 260 -10.67 -18.21 -5.26
C ALA A 260 -10.38 -19.36 -6.23
N ASN A 261 -9.20 -19.35 -6.86
CA ASN A 261 -8.77 -20.38 -7.82
C ASN A 261 -7.98 -21.55 -7.17
N ASN A 262 -7.92 -21.64 -5.83
CA ASN A 262 -7.14 -22.65 -5.09
C ASN A 262 -5.66 -22.78 -5.52
N SER A 263 -5.09 -21.71 -6.08
CA SER A 263 -3.71 -21.69 -6.58
C SER A 263 -2.70 -21.19 -5.54
N LEU A 264 -3.17 -20.80 -4.35
CA LEU A 264 -2.33 -20.39 -3.22
C LEU A 264 -1.49 -21.55 -2.63
N MET A 265 -1.80 -22.79 -3.00
CA MET A 265 -1.29 -24.02 -2.39
C MET A 265 0.08 -24.49 -2.91
N THR A 266 0.86 -23.61 -3.56
CA THR A 266 2.16 -23.96 -4.15
C THR A 266 3.27 -23.21 -3.43
N ASP A 267 4.42 -23.86 -3.20
CA ASP A 267 5.61 -23.24 -2.58
C ASP A 267 6.11 -22.01 -3.34
N SER A 268 5.77 -21.88 -4.63
CA SER A 268 6.10 -20.72 -5.46
C SER A 268 5.06 -19.59 -5.45
N ALA A 269 3.96 -19.70 -4.68
CA ALA A 269 2.84 -18.77 -4.78
C ALA A 269 3.23 -17.31 -4.51
N ALA A 270 4.12 -17.07 -3.55
CA ALA A 270 4.63 -15.74 -3.23
C ALA A 270 5.39 -15.10 -4.41
N TYR A 271 6.30 -15.85 -5.04
CA TYR A 271 7.08 -15.37 -6.19
C TYR A 271 6.20 -15.16 -7.43
N ARG A 272 5.18 -16.00 -7.62
CA ARG A 272 4.17 -15.79 -8.66
C ARG A 272 3.38 -14.50 -8.45
N ILE A 273 3.01 -14.18 -7.20
CA ILE A 273 2.33 -12.92 -6.86
C ILE A 273 3.25 -11.75 -7.21
N ILE A 274 4.50 -11.74 -6.74
CA ILE A 274 5.48 -10.67 -7.07
C ILE A 274 5.69 -10.55 -8.59
N SER A 275 5.79 -11.68 -9.29
CA SER A 275 5.95 -11.72 -10.74
C SER A 275 4.80 -11.02 -11.46
N LYS A 276 3.56 -11.24 -11.01
CA LYS A 276 2.36 -10.65 -11.64
C LYS A 276 2.11 -9.20 -11.24
N THR A 277 2.38 -8.84 -9.99
CA THR A 277 1.94 -7.55 -9.44
C THR A 277 3.02 -6.48 -9.46
N ILE A 278 4.29 -6.90 -9.47
CA ILE A 278 5.47 -6.02 -9.44
C ILE A 278 6.24 -6.12 -10.76
N ILE A 279 6.73 -7.32 -11.10
CA ILE A 279 7.68 -7.48 -12.21
C ILE A 279 7.00 -7.24 -13.55
N ASP A 280 5.84 -7.87 -13.79
CA ASP A 280 5.15 -7.76 -15.06
C ASP A 280 4.77 -6.33 -15.44
N PRO A 281 4.15 -5.51 -14.57
CA PRO A 281 3.89 -4.11 -14.89
C PRO A 281 5.17 -3.33 -15.23
N VAL A 282 6.25 -3.53 -14.48
CA VAL A 282 7.50 -2.76 -14.67
C VAL A 282 8.19 -3.15 -15.98
N ILE A 283 8.27 -4.44 -16.27
CA ILE A 283 8.84 -4.92 -17.52
C ILE A 283 7.94 -4.52 -18.69
N MET A 284 6.62 -4.56 -18.54
CA MET A 284 5.71 -4.12 -19.59
C MET A 284 5.79 -2.62 -19.84
N ASP A 285 5.74 -1.77 -18.81
CA ASP A 285 5.83 -0.31 -18.96
C ASP A 285 7.12 0.10 -19.69
N ALA A 286 8.25 -0.54 -19.36
CA ALA A 286 9.53 -0.30 -20.04
C ALA A 286 9.59 -0.78 -21.51
N ASN A 287 8.65 -1.63 -21.94
CA ASN A 287 8.64 -2.26 -23.27
C ASN A 287 7.30 -2.08 -24.03
N TYR A 288 6.39 -1.28 -23.47
CA TYR A 288 4.96 -1.20 -23.83
C TYR A 288 4.76 -0.78 -25.29
N GLU A 289 5.42 0.30 -25.68
CA GLU A 289 5.35 0.85 -27.04
C GLU A 289 5.90 -0.14 -28.08
N GLY A 290 6.99 -0.83 -27.77
CA GLY A 290 7.61 -1.79 -28.68
C GLY A 290 6.72 -2.99 -28.94
N TYR A 291 6.17 -3.61 -27.90
CA TYR A 291 5.36 -4.82 -28.03
C TYR A 291 4.01 -4.56 -28.70
N HIS A 292 3.25 -3.56 -28.22
CA HIS A 292 1.91 -3.30 -28.74
C HIS A 292 1.92 -2.71 -30.14
N HIS A 293 2.89 -1.87 -30.49
CA HIS A 293 3.04 -1.36 -31.85
C HIS A 293 3.29 -2.50 -32.84
N HIS A 294 4.18 -3.44 -32.52
CA HIS A 294 4.44 -4.61 -33.38
C HIS A 294 3.25 -5.56 -33.44
N ALA A 295 2.54 -5.78 -32.33
CA ALA A 295 1.33 -6.61 -32.32
C ALA A 295 0.22 -6.01 -33.19
N TYR A 296 0.00 -4.69 -33.10
CA TYR A 296 -0.95 -3.94 -33.92
C TYR A 296 -0.59 -4.00 -35.41
N LEU A 297 0.66 -3.70 -35.76
CA LEU A 297 1.14 -3.75 -37.15
C LEU A 297 0.98 -5.16 -37.77
N ASN A 298 1.17 -6.21 -36.96
CA ASN A 298 0.96 -7.58 -37.40
C ASN A 298 -0.50 -7.94 -37.62
N ALA A 299 -1.38 -7.53 -36.70
CA ALA A 299 -2.82 -7.72 -36.89
C ALA A 299 -3.28 -7.00 -38.17
N LEU A 300 -2.86 -5.74 -38.35
CA LEU A 300 -3.14 -4.96 -39.54
C LEU A 300 -2.61 -5.62 -40.82
N ALA A 301 -1.37 -6.11 -40.82
CA ALA A 301 -0.78 -6.79 -41.97
C ALA A 301 -1.52 -8.07 -42.35
N ARG A 302 -1.95 -8.89 -41.37
CA ARG A 302 -2.76 -10.10 -41.62
C ARG A 302 -4.10 -9.75 -42.23
N THR A 303 -4.79 -8.74 -41.71
CA THR A 303 -6.07 -8.27 -42.25
C THR A 303 -5.91 -7.76 -43.68
N LYS A 304 -4.89 -6.92 -43.93
CA LYS A 304 -4.65 -6.35 -45.26
C LYS A 304 -4.23 -7.38 -46.30
N LEU A 305 -3.43 -8.38 -45.94
CA LEU A 305 -3.05 -9.46 -46.86
C LEU A 305 -4.20 -10.43 -47.20
N GLY A 306 -5.26 -10.44 -46.40
CA GLY A 306 -6.51 -11.15 -46.72
C GLY A 306 -7.44 -10.39 -47.68
N GLU A 307 -7.14 -9.12 -47.98
CA GLU A 307 -7.80 -8.34 -49.03
C GLU A 307 -7.01 -8.49 -50.36
N ASP A 308 -7.69 -8.43 -51.51
CA ASP A 308 -7.06 -8.45 -52.84
C ASP A 308 -6.23 -7.17 -53.07
N MET A 309 -4.97 -7.20 -52.62
CA MET A 309 -4.04 -6.07 -52.69
C MET A 309 -3.04 -6.18 -53.84
N SER A 310 -2.58 -5.01 -54.30
CA SER A 310 -1.47 -4.90 -55.25
C SER A 310 -0.16 -5.50 -54.69
N ILE A 311 0.68 -6.00 -55.60
CA ILE A 311 1.93 -6.72 -55.29
C ILE A 311 2.90 -5.89 -54.43
N SER A 312 3.00 -4.57 -54.65
CA SER A 312 3.92 -3.71 -53.87
C SER A 312 3.47 -3.56 -52.41
N ASN A 313 2.17 -3.45 -52.16
CA ASN A 313 1.60 -3.41 -50.82
C ASN A 313 1.75 -4.76 -50.12
N LYS A 314 1.65 -5.86 -50.87
CA LYS A 314 1.88 -7.22 -50.35
C LYS A 314 3.29 -7.37 -49.77
N SER A 315 4.32 -6.93 -50.49
CA SER A 315 5.72 -6.97 -50.04
C SER A 315 5.96 -6.16 -48.75
N LYS A 316 5.42 -4.93 -48.68
CA LYS A 316 5.53 -4.07 -47.48
C LYS A 316 4.91 -4.70 -46.25
N HIS A 317 3.74 -5.33 -46.37
CA HIS A 317 3.06 -5.98 -45.24
C HIS A 317 3.69 -7.32 -44.86
N ILE A 318 4.24 -8.07 -45.82
CA ILE A 318 5.01 -9.29 -45.56
C ILE A 318 6.24 -9.01 -44.69
N HIS A 319 6.92 -7.86 -44.84
CA HIS A 319 8.03 -7.49 -43.95
C HIS A 319 7.59 -7.44 -42.48
N TYR A 320 6.40 -6.92 -42.16
CA TYR A 320 5.90 -6.90 -40.78
C TYR A 320 5.59 -8.30 -40.25
N LEU A 321 5.15 -9.22 -41.12
CA LEU A 321 5.00 -10.64 -40.79
C LEU A 321 6.34 -11.40 -40.69
N ALA A 322 7.39 -10.98 -41.39
CA ALA A 322 8.72 -11.59 -41.37
C ALA A 322 9.57 -11.08 -40.18
N ALA A 323 9.44 -9.80 -39.83
CA ALA A 323 9.95 -9.22 -38.58
C ALA A 323 9.25 -9.83 -37.33
N ASN A 324 8.22 -10.64 -37.55
CA ASN A 324 7.44 -11.36 -36.55
C ASN A 324 8.08 -12.68 -36.11
N LEU A 325 9.40 -12.81 -36.20
CA LEU A 325 10.07 -13.80 -35.38
C LEU A 325 10.04 -13.29 -33.93
N PRO A 326 9.41 -14.00 -32.98
CA PRO A 326 9.58 -13.72 -31.55
C PRO A 326 11.04 -13.79 -31.08
N TYR A 327 12.01 -14.03 -31.96
CA TYR A 327 13.44 -13.88 -31.69
C TYR A 327 13.96 -12.44 -31.85
N ASP A 328 13.31 -11.59 -32.66
CA ASP A 328 13.79 -10.23 -32.96
C ASP A 328 13.00 -9.10 -32.31
N ASN A 329 11.92 -9.41 -31.59
CA ASN A 329 11.27 -8.42 -30.73
C ASN A 329 12.14 -8.14 -29.50
N LYS A 330 12.46 -6.86 -29.26
CA LYS A 330 13.19 -6.37 -28.07
C LYS A 330 12.64 -6.94 -26.76
N PHE A 331 11.32 -7.12 -26.67
CA PHE A 331 10.67 -7.73 -25.49
C PHE A 331 11.05 -9.19 -25.31
N SER A 332 11.01 -9.99 -26.37
CA SER A 332 11.38 -11.41 -26.31
C SER A 332 12.89 -11.61 -26.12
N ARG A 333 13.72 -10.66 -26.58
CA ARG A 333 15.18 -10.68 -26.33
C ARG A 333 15.53 -10.61 -24.84
N LEU A 334 14.69 -10.02 -24.00
CA LEU A 334 14.90 -9.99 -22.53
C LEU A 334 15.00 -11.39 -21.93
N PHE A 335 14.26 -12.33 -22.50
CA PHE A 335 14.12 -13.69 -22.03
C PHE A 335 15.11 -14.64 -22.72
N LEU A 336 15.92 -14.16 -23.67
CA LEU A 336 16.94 -14.98 -24.30
C LEU A 336 18.02 -15.30 -23.26
N LEU A 337 18.23 -16.58 -23.04
CA LEU A 337 19.31 -17.07 -22.21
C LEU A 337 20.60 -17.12 -23.03
N ASP A 338 21.73 -16.90 -22.36
CA ASP A 338 23.03 -17.08 -22.98
C ASP A 338 23.29 -18.56 -23.30
N LYS A 339 24.43 -18.87 -23.95
CA LYS A 339 24.80 -20.26 -24.27
C LYS A 339 24.93 -21.18 -23.05
N THR A 340 25.02 -20.61 -21.84
CA THR A 340 25.11 -21.37 -20.59
C THR A 340 23.73 -21.66 -19.98
N PHE A 341 22.66 -21.21 -20.65
CA PHE A 341 21.27 -21.39 -20.20
C PHE A 341 21.05 -20.90 -18.77
N ASP A 342 21.87 -19.95 -18.30
CA ASP A 342 21.83 -19.44 -16.95
C ASP A 342 21.00 -18.17 -16.90
N ILE A 343 19.83 -18.26 -16.29
CA ILE A 343 18.92 -17.10 -16.14
C ILE A 343 19.59 -15.96 -15.38
N ARG A 344 20.56 -16.21 -14.49
CA ARG A 344 21.28 -15.16 -13.75
C ARG A 344 22.06 -14.21 -14.67
N LYS A 345 22.41 -14.66 -15.88
CA LYS A 345 23.13 -13.88 -16.87
C LYS A 345 22.21 -13.18 -17.88
N SER A 346 20.90 -13.42 -17.79
CA SER A 346 19.92 -12.82 -18.70
C SER A 346 19.70 -11.34 -18.39
N GLU A 347 19.35 -10.58 -19.42
CA GLU A 347 18.92 -9.18 -19.26
C GLU A 347 17.66 -9.08 -18.39
N LEU A 348 16.79 -10.10 -18.44
CA LEU A 348 15.65 -10.22 -17.55
C LEU A 348 16.09 -10.20 -16.08
N TYR A 349 17.03 -11.07 -15.69
CA TYR A 349 17.47 -11.17 -14.30
C TYR A 349 18.06 -9.85 -13.81
N GLN A 350 18.92 -9.21 -14.60
CA GLN A 350 19.51 -7.91 -14.24
C GLN A 350 18.44 -6.83 -13.98
N ARG A 351 17.36 -6.81 -14.79
CA ARG A 351 16.25 -5.87 -14.61
C ARG A 351 15.42 -6.19 -13.37
N VAL A 352 15.13 -7.47 -13.14
CA VAL A 352 14.38 -7.91 -11.96
C VAL A 352 15.17 -7.67 -10.68
N GLU A 353 16.45 -8.04 -10.66
CA GLU A 353 17.38 -7.82 -9.56
C GLU A 353 17.40 -6.35 -9.15
N LYS A 354 17.68 -5.46 -10.11
CA LYS A 354 17.71 -4.02 -9.86
C LYS A 354 16.41 -3.53 -9.23
N HIS A 355 15.27 -3.93 -9.80
CA HIS A 355 13.98 -3.43 -9.32
C HIS A 355 13.59 -4.00 -7.95
N LEU A 356 13.86 -5.28 -7.69
CA LEU A 356 13.57 -5.88 -6.39
C LEU A 356 14.50 -5.35 -5.29
N GLN A 357 15.76 -5.05 -5.61
CA GLN A 357 16.71 -4.41 -4.68
C GLN A 357 16.33 -2.96 -4.36
N GLU A 358 15.73 -2.23 -5.31
CA GLU A 358 15.15 -0.90 -5.05
C GLU A 358 13.99 -0.95 -4.04
N ILE A 359 13.25 -2.06 -3.99
CA ILE A 359 12.14 -2.29 -3.05
C ILE A 359 12.65 -2.83 -1.70
N ASN A 360 13.54 -3.82 -1.74
CA ASN A 360 14.15 -4.43 -0.57
C ASN A 360 15.63 -4.68 -0.84
N GLU A 361 16.48 -3.81 -0.30
CA GLU A 361 17.94 -3.90 -0.44
C GLU A 361 18.53 -5.21 0.13
N ASN A 362 17.81 -5.87 1.05
CA ASN A 362 18.23 -7.08 1.74
C ASN A 362 17.62 -8.36 1.13
N ILE A 363 17.07 -8.28 -0.09
CA ILE A 363 16.54 -9.45 -0.79
C ILE A 363 17.67 -10.41 -1.17
N SER A 364 17.48 -11.71 -0.93
CA SER A 364 18.49 -12.72 -1.27
C SER A 364 18.58 -12.96 -2.78
N ALA A 365 19.75 -13.36 -3.27
CA ALA A 365 19.94 -13.73 -4.67
C ALA A 365 19.06 -14.92 -5.10
N ASP A 366 18.77 -15.84 -4.18
CA ASP A 366 17.87 -16.98 -4.46
C ASP A 366 16.41 -16.53 -4.56
N ASP A 367 15.99 -15.55 -3.78
CA ASP A 367 14.66 -14.93 -3.89
C ASP A 367 14.47 -14.19 -5.22
N ILE A 368 15.50 -13.45 -5.64
CA ILE A 368 15.53 -12.78 -6.95
C ILE A 368 15.45 -13.83 -8.06
N LEU A 369 16.26 -14.89 -7.97
CA LEU A 369 16.27 -15.98 -8.95
C LEU A 369 14.88 -16.63 -9.07
N GLN A 370 14.24 -16.94 -7.94
CA GLN A 370 12.93 -17.56 -7.95
C GLN A 370 11.85 -16.63 -8.54
N CYS A 371 11.89 -15.33 -8.21
CA CYS A 371 11.06 -14.32 -8.87
C CYS A 371 11.28 -14.30 -10.39
N CYS A 372 12.54 -14.37 -10.85
CA CYS A 372 12.86 -14.38 -12.28
C CYS A 372 12.32 -15.63 -12.98
N LYS A 373 12.46 -16.81 -12.34
CA LYS A 373 11.97 -18.08 -12.89
C LYS A 373 10.44 -18.09 -13.00
N ASP A 374 9.74 -17.68 -11.94
CA ASP A 374 8.28 -17.55 -11.96
C ASP A 374 7.82 -16.54 -13.02
N TYR A 375 8.49 -15.38 -13.12
CA TYR A 375 8.16 -14.39 -14.13
C TYR A 375 8.43 -14.88 -15.55
N TYR A 376 9.53 -15.59 -15.80
CA TYR A 376 9.83 -16.19 -17.10
C TYR A 376 8.69 -17.10 -17.56
N GLU A 377 8.26 -18.05 -16.72
CA GLU A 377 7.16 -18.95 -17.06
C GLU A 377 5.82 -18.23 -17.21
N PHE A 378 5.56 -17.26 -16.35
CA PHE A 378 4.36 -16.44 -16.41
C PHE A 378 4.29 -15.64 -17.71
N ALA A 379 5.35 -14.90 -18.06
CA ALA A 379 5.43 -14.08 -19.26
C ALA A 379 5.41 -14.93 -20.52
N ARG A 380 6.13 -16.05 -20.54
CA ARG A 380 6.12 -17.02 -21.66
C ARG A 380 4.70 -17.46 -21.99
N LYS A 381 3.91 -17.81 -20.98
CA LYS A 381 2.51 -18.24 -21.14
C LYS A 381 1.59 -17.06 -21.49
N LYS A 382 1.67 -15.97 -20.74
CA LYS A 382 0.80 -14.79 -20.91
C LYS A 382 0.95 -14.14 -22.28
N TYR A 383 2.17 -14.06 -22.79
CA TYR A 383 2.49 -13.40 -24.07
C TYR A 383 2.76 -14.38 -25.22
N ALA A 384 2.50 -15.68 -25.02
CA ALA A 384 2.71 -16.73 -26.01
C ALA A 384 4.11 -16.69 -26.66
N LEU A 385 5.16 -16.48 -25.84
CA LEU A 385 6.54 -16.39 -26.31
C LEU A 385 7.00 -17.77 -26.81
N LYS A 386 7.58 -17.83 -28.01
CA LYS A 386 8.14 -19.07 -28.59
C LYS A 386 9.52 -19.38 -28.00
N MET A 387 9.56 -19.62 -26.70
CA MET A 387 10.77 -19.92 -25.93
C MET A 387 10.56 -21.23 -25.17
N PRO A 388 11.62 -22.03 -24.94
CA PRO A 388 11.49 -23.28 -24.22
C PRO A 388 11.04 -23.03 -22.77
N PRO A 389 10.24 -23.92 -22.17
CA PRO A 389 9.95 -23.88 -20.74
C PRO A 389 11.23 -24.08 -19.92
N LEU A 390 11.30 -23.52 -18.71
CA LEU A 390 12.45 -23.66 -17.81
C LEU A 390 12.81 -25.11 -17.54
N ALA A 391 11.81 -26.00 -17.45
CA ALA A 391 12.07 -27.43 -17.26
C ALA A 391 13.01 -27.98 -18.34
N GLU A 392 12.76 -27.69 -19.62
CA GLU A 392 13.60 -28.17 -20.73
C GLU A 392 15.01 -27.57 -20.71
N ILE A 393 15.14 -26.35 -20.19
CA ILE A 393 16.41 -25.61 -20.06
C ILE A 393 17.24 -26.11 -18.88
N GLU A 394 16.61 -26.48 -17.77
CA GLU A 394 17.29 -26.95 -16.56
C GLU A 394 17.72 -28.42 -16.67
N PHE A 395 17.04 -29.25 -17.47
CA PHE A 395 17.44 -30.64 -17.74
C PHE A 395 18.64 -30.78 -18.70
N THR A 396 19.10 -29.69 -19.32
CA THR A 396 20.26 -29.68 -20.25
C THR A 396 21.58 -29.33 -19.55
N LYS A 397 21.58 -29.13 -18.23
CA LYS A 397 22.77 -29.08 -17.36
C LYS A 397 23.04 -30.45 -16.76
#